data_AF-A0A8J1M0I3-F1
#
_entry.id   AF-A0A8J1M0I3-F1
#
_cell.length_a   1.000
_cell.length_b   1.000
_cell.length_c   1.000
_cell.angle_alpha   90.00
_cell.angle_beta   90.00
_cell.angle_gamma   90.00
#
_symmetry.space_group_name_H-M   'P 1'
#
loop_
_entity.id
_entity.type
_entity.pdbx_description
1 polymer ?
#
loop_
_entity_poly.entity_id
_entity_poly.type
_entity_poly.pdbx_seq_one_letter_code
_entity_poly.pdbx_strand_id
1 'polypeptide(L)'
;MLDEMKDNLLLDMYLAPHVRTLYTQIRNRALIQYFSPYVSADMYKMATAFNTTVSALEDELTQLILEGLINARIDSHSKILYARDVDQRSTTFEKSLQMGREFQRRAKAMILRAAVLRNQIHVKVRGDASNHIWT
;
A
#
# COMPACT_ATOMS: atom_id res chain seq x y z
N MET A 1 26.90 -3.96 15.15
CA MET A 1 26.18 -4.28 16.40
C MET A 1 24.95 -5.17 16.19
N LEU A 2 23.90 -4.77 15.44
CA LEU A 2 22.73 -5.66 15.23
C LEU A 2 23.06 -6.89 14.36
N ASP A 3 23.90 -6.71 13.34
CA ASP A 3 24.31 -7.81 12.46
C ASP A 3 25.26 -8.81 13.14
N GLU A 4 26.07 -8.35 14.11
CA GLU A 4 26.97 -9.23 14.88
C GLU A 4 26.20 -10.24 15.75
N MET A 5 25.00 -9.88 16.21
CA MET A 5 24.17 -10.77 17.01
C MET A 5 23.36 -11.76 16.16
N LYS A 6 23.22 -11.50 14.86
CA LYS A 6 22.29 -12.22 13.97
C LYS A 6 22.55 -13.72 13.94
N ASP A 7 23.82 -14.11 13.83
CA ASP A 7 24.22 -15.52 13.74
C ASP A 7 23.88 -16.27 15.03
N ASN A 8 24.02 -15.63 16.20
CA ASN A 8 23.62 -16.20 17.48
C ASN A 8 22.10 -16.34 17.60
N LEU A 9 21.34 -15.35 17.12
CA LEU A 9 19.87 -15.39 17.16
C LEU A 9 19.26 -16.45 16.22
N LEU A 10 19.99 -16.82 15.16
CA LEU A 10 19.61 -17.89 14.24
C LEU A 10 19.76 -19.30 14.84
N LEU A 11 20.49 -19.45 15.94
CA LEU A 11 20.65 -20.73 16.64
C LEU A 11 19.47 -21.05 17.57
N ASP A 12 18.62 -20.06 17.88
CA ASP A 12 17.47 -20.25 18.76
C ASP A 12 16.28 -20.85 18.00
N MET A 13 15.71 -21.93 18.55
CA MET A 13 14.63 -22.70 17.90
C MET A 13 13.37 -21.88 17.62
N TYR A 14 13.01 -20.94 18.51
CA TYR A 14 11.77 -20.17 18.40
C TYR A 14 11.99 -18.82 17.73
N LEU A 15 13.16 -18.21 17.92
CA LEU A 15 13.46 -16.89 17.37
C LEU A 15 13.89 -16.97 15.91
N ALA A 16 14.64 -18.01 15.50
CA ALA A 16 15.22 -18.12 14.16
C ALA A 16 14.20 -17.90 13.02
N PRO A 17 12.98 -18.47 13.04
CA PRO A 17 11.98 -18.23 11.99
C PRO A 17 11.55 -16.75 11.86
N HIS A 18 11.67 -15.99 12.95
CA HIS A 18 11.22 -14.59 13.02
C HIS A 18 12.34 -13.57 12.80
N VAL A 19 13.61 -13.97 12.93
CA VAL A 19 14.78 -13.07 12.81
C VAL A 19 14.72 -12.23 11.54
N ARG A 20 14.48 -12.84 10.38
CA ARG A 20 14.42 -12.11 9.09
C ARG A 20 13.35 -11.02 9.09
N THR A 21 12.14 -11.34 9.55
CA THR A 21 11.01 -10.41 9.58
C THR A 21 11.28 -9.27 10.56
N LEU A 22 11.78 -9.58 11.75
CA LEU A 22 12.10 -8.59 12.78
C LEU A 22 13.20 -7.64 12.31
N TYR A 23 14.29 -8.15 11.74
CA TYR A 23 15.38 -7.32 11.22
C TYR A 23 14.89 -6.37 10.12
N THR A 24 14.04 -6.87 9.21
CA THR A 24 13.45 -6.05 8.15
C THR A 24 12.59 -4.93 8.74
N GLN A 25 11.73 -5.24 9.72
CA GLN A 25 10.88 -4.24 10.38
C GLN A 25 11.69 -3.19 11.16
N ILE A 26 12.73 -3.61 11.89
CA ILE A 26 13.63 -2.71 12.62
C ILE A 26 14.31 -1.75 11.63
N ARG A 27 14.84 -2.28 10.52
CA ARG A 27 15.51 -1.48 9.50
C ARG A 27 14.55 -0.48 8.85
N ASN A 28 13.36 -0.92 8.45
CA ASN A 28 12.34 -0.05 7.85
C ASN A 28 11.93 1.07 8.82
N ARG A 29 11.71 0.75 10.09
CA ARG A 29 11.39 1.74 11.13
C ARG A 29 12.53 2.74 11.33
N ALA A 30 13.78 2.30 11.33
CA ALA A 30 14.93 3.17 11.46
C ALA A 30 15.07 4.14 10.27
N LEU A 31 14.86 3.66 9.03
CA LEU A 31 14.88 4.51 7.83
C LEU A 31 13.81 5.61 7.88
N ILE A 32 12.58 5.26 8.25
CA ILE A 32 11.48 6.21 8.41
C ILE A 32 11.81 7.24 9.49
N GLN A 33 12.29 6.79 10.65
CA GLN A 33 12.61 7.66 11.77
C GLN A 33 13.80 8.59 11.47
N TYR A 34 14.80 8.09 10.76
CA TYR A 34 15.94 8.89 10.31
C TYR A 34 15.49 10.02 9.38
N PHE A 35 14.58 9.74 8.44
CA PHE A 35 14.13 10.73 7.47
C PHE A 35 13.08 11.70 8.02
N SER A 36 12.29 11.30 9.02
CA SER A 36 11.17 12.06 9.60
C SER A 36 11.41 13.56 9.85
N PRO A 37 12.56 14.02 10.41
CA PRO A 37 12.80 15.43 10.67
C PRO A 37 13.28 16.23 9.44
N TYR A 38 13.53 15.60 8.30
CA TYR A 38 14.16 16.23 7.13
C TYR A 38 13.14 16.50 6.02
N VAL A 39 13.17 17.73 5.48
CA VAL A 39 12.47 18.06 4.23
C VAL A 39 13.24 17.55 3.01
N SER A 40 14.56 17.47 3.13
CA SER A 40 15.45 16.89 2.11
C SER A 40 16.64 16.23 2.79
N ALA A 41 17.02 15.04 2.35
CA ALA A 41 18.15 14.29 2.87
C ALA A 41 19.10 13.84 1.75
N ASP A 42 20.40 13.96 2.01
CA ASP A 42 21.47 13.48 1.14
C ASP A 42 21.60 11.95 1.28
N MET A 43 21.42 11.22 0.18
CA MET A 43 21.45 9.75 0.19
C MET A 43 22.84 9.18 0.44
N TYR A 44 23.93 9.92 0.16
CA TYR A 44 25.29 9.46 0.48
C TYR A 44 25.52 9.41 1.99
N LYS A 45 25.07 10.45 2.70
CA LYS A 45 25.15 10.51 4.16
C LYS A 45 24.25 9.46 4.81
N MET A 46 23.05 9.28 4.26
CA MET A 46 22.13 8.26 4.72
C MET A 46 22.69 6.85 4.50
N ALA A 47 23.26 6.56 3.31
CA ALA A 47 23.86 5.26 3.02
C ALA A 47 25.01 4.93 3.97
N THR A 48 25.83 5.94 4.29
CA THR A 48 26.91 5.82 5.28
C THR A 48 26.36 5.53 6.68
N ALA A 49 25.29 6.22 7.11
CA ALA A 49 24.67 5.99 8.41
C ALA A 49 24.04 4.59 8.54
N PHE A 50 23.54 4.02 7.44
CA PHE A 50 22.89 2.71 7.39
C PHE A 50 23.81 1.57 6.94
N ASN A 51 25.12 1.83 6.82
CA ASN A 51 26.15 0.88 6.39
C ASN A 51 25.76 0.13 5.10
N THR A 52 25.25 0.86 4.12
CA THR A 52 24.80 0.31 2.83
C THR A 52 25.36 1.11 1.67
N THR A 53 25.19 0.61 0.46
CA THR A 53 25.50 1.36 -0.76
C THR A 53 24.34 2.27 -1.13
N VAL A 54 24.62 3.35 -1.86
CA VAL A 54 23.57 4.27 -2.33
C VAL A 54 22.56 3.55 -3.23
N SER A 55 23.01 2.62 -4.08
CA SER A 55 22.11 1.83 -4.94
C SER A 55 21.16 0.96 -4.12
N ALA A 56 21.68 0.24 -3.13
CA ALA A 56 20.83 -0.60 -2.28
C ALA A 56 19.87 0.26 -1.42
N LEU A 57 20.34 1.40 -0.92
CA LEU A 57 19.47 2.35 -0.22
C LEU A 57 18.35 2.87 -1.11
N GLU A 58 18.63 3.15 -2.39
CA GLU A 58 17.65 3.61 -3.36
C GLU A 58 16.54 2.57 -3.59
N ASP A 59 16.90 1.28 -3.71
CA ASP A 59 15.94 0.18 -3.82
C ASP A 59 15.07 0.06 -2.55
N GLU A 60 15.68 0.13 -1.37
CA GLU A 60 14.99 0.08 -0.09
C GLU A 60 14.01 1.25 0.10
N LEU A 61 14.46 2.47 -0.19
CA LEU A 61 13.61 3.66 -0.13
C LEU A 61 12.48 3.62 -1.15
N THR A 62 12.74 3.10 -2.35
CA THR A 62 11.71 2.92 -3.38
C THR A 62 10.61 1.99 -2.87
N GLN A 63 10.97 0.86 -2.25
CA GLN A 63 9.99 -0.05 -1.66
C GLN A 63 9.16 0.65 -0.56
N LEU A 64 9.81 1.39 0.35
CA LEU A 64 9.12 2.12 1.43
C LEU A 64 8.18 3.22 0.92
N ILE A 65 8.53 3.87 -0.20
CA ILE A 65 7.67 4.86 -0.87
C ILE A 65 6.48 4.17 -1.55
N LEU A 66 6.69 3.05 -2.23
CA LEU A 66 5.62 2.28 -2.87
C LEU A 66 4.62 1.71 -1.86
N GLU A 67 5.10 1.26 -0.70
CA GLU A 67 4.25 0.82 0.41
C GLU A 67 3.53 1.99 1.12
N GLY A 68 3.89 3.24 0.80
CA GLY A 68 3.28 4.45 1.38
C GLY A 68 3.73 4.75 2.81
N LEU A 69 4.79 4.10 3.30
CA LEU A 69 5.36 4.33 4.64
C LEU A 69 6.21 5.59 4.70
N ILE A 70 6.85 5.95 3.59
CA ILE A 70 7.60 7.20 3.42
C ILE A 70 6.96 8.01 2.30
N ASN A 71 6.51 9.22 2.62
CA ASN A 71 5.98 10.14 1.62
C ASN A 71 7.10 11.06 1.11
N ALA A 72 7.89 10.53 0.17
CA ALA A 72 9.05 11.21 -0.39
C ALA A 72 9.19 10.97 -1.89
N ARG A 73 10.13 11.68 -2.51
CA ARG A 73 10.55 11.55 -3.91
C ARG A 73 12.07 11.42 -3.96
N ILE A 74 12.55 10.46 -4.73
CA ILE A 74 13.97 10.26 -4.96
C ILE A 74 14.36 11.06 -6.20
N ASP A 75 15.37 11.92 -6.07
CA ASP A 75 16.12 12.45 -7.20
C ASP A 75 17.36 11.56 -7.40
N SER A 76 17.29 10.68 -8.39
CA SER A 76 18.35 9.71 -8.67
C SER A 76 19.58 10.34 -9.32
N HIS A 77 19.48 11.56 -9.87
CA HIS A 77 20.60 12.27 -10.47
C HIS A 77 21.44 12.96 -9.39
N SER A 78 20.81 13.74 -8.51
CA SER A 78 21.50 14.43 -7.41
C SER A 78 21.69 13.56 -6.16
N LYS A 79 21.05 12.39 -6.11
CA LYS A 79 21.02 11.48 -4.95
C LYS A 79 20.49 12.16 -3.69
N ILE A 80 19.38 12.87 -3.85
CA ILE A 80 18.67 13.56 -2.77
C ILE A 80 17.26 12.97 -2.64
N LEU A 81 16.86 12.69 -1.40
CA LEU A 81 15.50 12.30 -1.04
C LEU A 81 14.73 13.53 -0.55
N TYR A 82 13.65 13.90 -1.24
CA TYR A 82 12.81 15.04 -0.90
C TYR A 82 11.50 14.59 -0.27
N ALA A 83 11.10 15.19 0.86
CA ALA A 83 9.80 14.98 1.44
C ALA A 83 8.73 15.53 0.50
N ARG A 84 7.70 14.73 0.23
CA ARG A 84 6.58 15.16 -0.58
C ARG A 84 5.56 15.81 0.35
N ASP A 85 5.35 17.10 0.19
CA ASP A 85 4.17 17.72 0.80
C ASP A 85 2.94 17.35 -0.04
N VAL A 86 1.94 16.74 0.59
CA VAL A 86 0.66 16.48 -0.09
C VAL A 86 -0.23 17.65 0.25
N ASP A 87 -0.64 18.41 -0.76
CA ASP A 87 -1.65 19.43 -0.54
C ASP A 87 -2.95 18.76 -0.05
N GLN A 88 -3.21 18.93 1.24
CA GLN A 88 -4.36 18.39 1.94
C GLN A 88 -5.66 18.88 1.32
N ARG A 89 -5.66 20.12 0.78
CA ARG A 89 -6.81 20.71 0.12
C ARG A 89 -7.13 19.94 -1.15
N SER A 90 -6.18 19.86 -2.07
CA SER A 90 -6.34 19.13 -3.35
C SER A 90 -6.80 17.68 -3.12
N THR A 91 -6.18 16.99 -2.15
CA THR A 91 -6.54 15.61 -1.79
C THR A 91 -7.98 15.50 -1.29
N THR A 92 -8.42 16.43 -0.44
CA THR A 92 -9.79 16.44 0.08
C THR A 92 -10.80 16.70 -1.04
N PHE A 93 -10.54 17.69 -1.90
CA PHE A 93 -11.41 18.02 -3.02
C PHE A 93 -11.58 16.84 -3.98
N GLU A 94 -10.48 16.18 -4.34
CA GLU A 94 -10.52 15.04 -5.27
C GLU A 94 -11.30 13.86 -4.69
N LYS A 95 -11.07 13.54 -3.40
CA LYS A 95 -11.82 12.49 -2.70
C LYS A 95 -13.31 12.80 -2.62
N SER A 96 -13.70 14.02 -2.24
CA SER A 96 -15.11 14.44 -2.17
C SER A 96 -15.79 14.38 -3.54
N LEU A 97 -15.09 14.79 -4.60
CA LEU A 97 -15.62 14.76 -5.96
C LEU A 97 -15.83 13.30 -6.45
N GLN A 98 -14.87 12.41 -6.16
CA GLN A 98 -15.01 10.99 -6.46
C GLN A 98 -16.18 10.36 -5.70
N MET A 99 -16.32 10.66 -4.41
CA MET A 99 -17.44 10.20 -3.59
C MET A 99 -18.79 10.67 -4.15
N GLY A 100 -18.89 11.92 -4.59
CA GLY A 100 -20.09 12.46 -5.23
C GLY A 100 -20.47 11.72 -6.51
N ARG A 101 -19.49 11.41 -7.38
CA ARG A 101 -19.73 10.61 -8.60
C ARG A 101 -20.22 9.20 -8.28
N GLU A 102 -19.58 8.52 -7.34
CA GLU A 102 -20.02 7.18 -6.91
C GLU A 102 -21.42 7.20 -6.29
N PHE A 103 -21.73 8.21 -5.48
CA PHE A 103 -23.06 8.39 -4.90
C PHE A 103 -24.13 8.55 -5.98
N GLN A 104 -23.90 9.43 -6.97
CA GLN A 104 -24.82 9.64 -8.07
C GLN A 104 -25.04 8.35 -8.89
N ARG A 105 -23.96 7.59 -9.16
CA ARG A 105 -24.03 6.31 -9.86
C ARG A 105 -24.89 5.30 -9.09
N ARG A 106 -24.66 5.17 -7.78
CA ARG A 106 -25.42 4.27 -6.90
C ARG A 106 -26.89 4.66 -6.80
N ALA A 107 -27.19 5.94 -6.68
CA ALA A 107 -28.56 6.45 -6.63
C ALA A 107 -29.33 6.13 -7.93
N LYS A 108 -28.71 6.38 -9.09
CA LYS A 108 -29.30 6.01 -10.40
C LYS A 108 -29.55 4.51 -10.53
N ALA A 109 -28.59 3.68 -10.12
CA ALA A 109 -28.75 2.23 -10.12
C ALA A 109 -29.88 1.75 -9.20
N MET A 110 -30.03 2.38 -8.02
CA MET A 110 -31.11 2.08 -7.08
C MET A 110 -32.49 2.46 -7.64
N ILE A 111 -32.61 3.64 -8.24
CA ILE A 111 -33.86 4.09 -8.90
C ILE A 111 -34.22 3.13 -10.03
N LEU A 112 -33.26 2.74 -10.88
CA LEU A 112 -33.49 1.78 -11.96
C LEU A 112 -33.96 0.43 -11.42
N ARG A 113 -33.31 -0.07 -10.35
CA ARG A 113 -33.71 -1.32 -9.68
C ARG A 113 -35.14 -1.25 -9.15
N ALA A 114 -35.52 -0.14 -8.52
CA ALA A 114 -36.89 0.07 -8.04
C ALA A 114 -37.91 0.06 -9.20
N ALA A 115 -37.57 0.67 -10.34
CA ALA A 115 -38.43 0.68 -11.52
C ALA A 115 -38.61 -0.73 -12.13
N VAL A 116 -37.52 -1.51 -12.23
CA VAL A 116 -37.53 -2.90 -12.70
C VAL A 116 -38.43 -3.77 -11.82
N LEU A 117 -38.33 -3.63 -10.50
CA LEU A 117 -39.17 -4.35 -9.53
C LEU A 117 -40.65 -3.95 -9.63
N ARG A 118 -40.93 -2.65 -9.74
CA ARG A 118 -42.31 -2.13 -9.89
C ARG A 118 -42.99 -2.71 -11.13
N ASN A 119 -42.24 -2.83 -12.23
CA ASN A 119 -42.75 -3.36 -13.50
C ASN A 119 -42.65 -4.89 -13.60
N GLN A 120 -42.34 -5.60 -12.50
CA GLN A 120 -42.23 -7.06 -12.44
C GLN A 120 -41.25 -7.67 -13.46
N ILE A 121 -40.22 -6.91 -13.86
CA ILE A 121 -39.18 -7.41 -14.76
C ILE A 121 -38.21 -8.24 -13.92
N HIS A 122 -38.41 -9.55 -13.91
CA HIS A 122 -37.57 -10.50 -13.18
C HIS A 122 -36.96 -11.52 -14.14
N VAL A 123 -35.75 -11.99 -13.82
CA VAL A 123 -35.11 -13.06 -14.56
C VAL A 123 -35.85 -14.35 -14.23
N LYS A 124 -36.56 -14.91 -15.22
CA LYS A 124 -37.10 -16.27 -15.12
C LYS A 124 -35.95 -17.25 -15.32
N VAL A 125 -35.72 -18.11 -14.34
CA VAL A 125 -34.85 -19.27 -14.53
C VAL A 125 -35.54 -20.18 -15.54
N ARG A 126 -34.87 -20.51 -16.65
CA ARG A 126 -35.34 -21.56 -17.56
C ARG A 126 -35.23 -22.87 -16.78
N GLY A 127 -36.37 -23.40 -16.31
CA GLY A 127 -36.43 -24.77 -15.82
C GLY A 127 -36.13 -25.72 -16.97
N ASP A 128 -35.29 -26.72 -16.73
CA ASP A 128 -35.10 -27.86 -17.62
C ASP A 128 -36.47 -28.44 -17.99
N ALA A 129 -36.77 -28.41 -19.28
CA ALA A 129 -37.87 -29.17 -19.86
C ALA A 129 -37.44 -30.64 -19.96
N SER A 130 -37.35 -31.34 -18.82
CA SER A 130 -37.15 -32.79 -18.78
C SER A 130 -37.65 -33.39 -17.47
N ASN A 131 -38.95 -33.62 -17.36
CA ASN A 131 -39.51 -34.91 -16.90
C ASN A 131 -41.05 -34.86 -16.89
N HIS A 132 -41.64 -35.17 -18.05
CA HIS A 132 -42.90 -35.90 -18.07
C HIS A 132 -42.56 -37.37 -18.28
N ILE A 133 -42.48 -38.11 -17.17
CA ILE A 133 -42.55 -39.58 -17.15
C ILE A 133 -43.73 -39.92 -16.25
N TRP A 134 -44.61 -40.75 -16.79
CA TRP A 134 -45.86 -41.27 -16.24
C TRP A 134 -45.77 -41.83 -14.83
N THR A 135 -46.77 -41.51 -14.00
CA THR A 135 -47.58 -42.44 -13.19
C THR A 135 -48.90 -41.76 -12.84
#